data_AF-A0A848WDJ1-F1
#
_entry.id   AF-A0A848WDJ1-F1
#
_cell.length_a   1.000
_cell.length_b   1.000
_cell.length_c   1.000
_cell.angle_alpha   90.00
_cell.angle_beta   90.00
_cell.angle_gamma   90.00
#
_symmetry.space_group_name_H-M   'P 1'
#
loop_
_entity.id
_entity.type
_entity.pdbx_description
1 polymer ?
#
loop_
_entity_poly.entity_id
_entity_poly.type
_entity_poly.pdbx_seq_one_letter_code
_entity_poly.pdbx_strand_id
1 'polypeptide(L)'
;MASPIRFHFDFVSAYSYVAMNRIDKVAARYGREVDWNVVVLPQVLAHHNATSPRDQPAKFAHNRKDFPRLCRMNGLPVNFPPEVPPYGASLHRLVFLRLQRKDVALAKRFALAVDNRYFGLGKEVRTARQLASACKAYGVDIDIDEIKAAEGDRRAKKALAEGFDLAIADGMFGAPFMVCDGETYWGADRLDHLEYDLKRKIKVPKGYEPFNLLSNFTERNGPLFKRIRGGKITFAFRADARHLNPREVVHGGWLTSFVDVSMGQSGRFYLGKPGLNPTIHLETDFIAPIRPGQWVECEARLVSATRSMTFMEGVVTADGEPVARCSGIFKILRD
;
A
#
# COMPACT_ATOMS: atom_id res chain seq x y z
N MET A 1 -18.57 -0.67 -4.24
CA MET A 1 -17.14 -0.52 -3.90
C MET A 1 -16.48 -1.89 -4.00
N ALA A 2 -15.18 -1.97 -4.29
CA ALA A 2 -14.48 -3.27 -4.26
C ALA A 2 -14.48 -3.80 -2.81
N SER A 3 -14.55 -5.12 -2.63
CA SER A 3 -14.51 -5.73 -1.29
C SER A 3 -13.24 -5.28 -0.54
N PRO A 4 -13.27 -5.08 0.78
CA PRO A 4 -12.07 -4.74 1.53
C PRO A 4 -11.06 -5.90 1.49
N ILE A 5 -9.78 -5.59 1.67
CA ILE A 5 -8.76 -6.59 1.98
C ILE A 5 -8.95 -6.95 3.46
N ARG A 6 -9.20 -8.22 3.77
CA ARG A 6 -9.24 -8.66 5.17
C ARG A 6 -7.82 -8.93 5.64
N PHE A 7 -7.47 -8.42 6.82
CA PHE A 7 -6.14 -8.52 7.40
C PHE A 7 -6.23 -9.06 8.82
N HIS A 8 -5.89 -10.34 8.99
CA HIS A 8 -5.82 -10.99 10.29
C HIS A 8 -4.43 -10.85 10.91
N PHE A 9 -4.39 -10.40 12.15
CA PHE A 9 -3.14 -10.09 12.84
C PHE A 9 -3.22 -10.37 14.34
N ASP A 10 -2.06 -10.38 14.99
CA ASP A 10 -1.96 -10.43 16.45
C ASP A 10 -0.76 -9.62 16.94
N PHE A 11 -0.95 -8.87 18.03
CA PHE A 11 0.05 -8.11 18.78
C PHE A 11 1.28 -8.93 19.22
N VAL A 12 1.16 -10.26 19.34
CA VAL A 12 2.28 -11.14 19.69
C VAL A 12 3.15 -11.53 18.50
N SER A 13 2.73 -11.22 17.26
CA SER A 13 3.45 -11.60 16.04
C SER A 13 4.35 -10.46 15.55
N ALA A 14 5.67 -10.69 15.59
CA ALA A 14 6.65 -9.76 15.05
C ALA A 14 6.43 -9.47 13.55
N TYR A 15 5.95 -10.45 12.79
CA TYR A 15 5.63 -10.25 11.37
C TYR A 15 4.32 -9.48 11.18
N SER A 16 3.38 -9.52 12.14
CA SER A 16 2.18 -8.65 12.11
C SER A 16 2.57 -7.19 12.24
N TYR A 17 3.53 -6.84 13.12
CA TYR A 17 4.08 -5.49 13.21
C TYR A 17 4.58 -4.96 11.86
N VAL A 18 5.28 -5.77 11.08
CA VAL A 18 5.73 -5.38 9.74
C VAL A 18 4.55 -5.15 8.80
N ALA A 19 3.61 -6.09 8.75
CA ALA A 19 2.48 -6.00 7.83
C ALA A 19 1.53 -4.83 8.17
N MET A 20 1.25 -4.60 9.45
CA MET A 20 0.44 -3.48 9.95
C MET A 20 0.94 -2.13 9.46
N ASN A 21 2.26 -1.92 9.40
CA ASN A 21 2.86 -0.66 8.95
C ASN A 21 2.81 -0.45 7.42
N ARG A 22 2.35 -1.46 6.65
CA ARG A 22 2.34 -1.47 5.19
C ARG A 22 0.96 -1.68 4.57
N ILE A 23 0.11 -2.52 5.16
CA ILE A 23 -1.09 -3.05 4.48
C ILE A 23 -2.05 -1.96 4.02
N ASP A 24 -2.35 -0.96 4.85
CA ASP A 24 -3.22 0.16 4.46
C ASP A 24 -2.62 1.00 3.34
N LYS A 25 -1.29 1.19 3.35
CA LYS A 25 -0.59 1.91 2.28
C LYS A 25 -0.68 1.13 0.98
N VAL A 26 -0.44 -0.18 0.99
CA VAL A 26 -0.58 -1.04 -0.20
C VAL A 26 -2.02 -0.97 -0.71
N ALA A 27 -3.01 -1.15 0.15
CA ALA A 27 -4.43 -1.14 -0.22
C ALA A 27 -4.86 0.20 -0.84
N ALA A 28 -4.44 1.33 -0.26
CA ALA A 28 -4.76 2.66 -0.75
C ALA A 28 -4.25 2.91 -2.18
N ARG A 29 -3.10 2.35 -2.57
CA ARG A 29 -2.57 2.42 -3.95
C ARG A 29 -3.45 1.75 -4.99
N TYR A 30 -4.43 0.95 -4.56
CA TYR A 30 -5.35 0.26 -5.47
C TYR A 30 -6.82 0.58 -5.14
N GLY A 31 -7.06 1.65 -4.38
CA GLY A 31 -8.41 2.07 -3.99
C GLY A 31 -9.14 1.02 -3.15
N ARG A 32 -8.40 0.26 -2.33
CA ARG A 32 -8.93 -0.77 -1.44
C ARG A 32 -8.93 -0.27 0.00
N GLU A 33 -10.01 -0.57 0.71
CA GLU A 33 -10.03 -0.50 2.17
C GLU A 33 -9.42 -1.77 2.77
N VAL A 34 -9.03 -1.70 4.04
CA VAL A 34 -8.52 -2.86 4.80
C VAL A 34 -9.33 -3.02 6.07
N ASP A 35 -9.94 -4.19 6.20
CA ASP A 35 -10.62 -4.65 7.40
C ASP A 35 -9.62 -5.38 8.30
N TRP A 36 -9.27 -4.74 9.43
CA TRP A 36 -8.30 -5.28 10.38
C TRP A 36 -9.02 -6.17 11.39
N ASN A 37 -8.67 -7.45 11.42
CA ASN A 37 -9.24 -8.45 12.32
C ASN A 37 -8.17 -8.97 13.27
N VAL A 38 -8.22 -8.55 14.54
CA VAL A 38 -7.30 -9.05 15.55
C VAL A 38 -7.74 -10.44 16.03
N VAL A 39 -6.81 -11.37 16.18
CA VAL A 39 -7.06 -12.73 16.69
C VAL A 39 -6.22 -13.05 17.91
N VAL A 40 -6.39 -14.25 18.46
CA VAL A 40 -5.48 -14.86 19.43
C VAL A 40 -4.65 -15.93 18.71
N LEU A 41 -3.47 -15.58 18.23
CA LEU A 41 -2.59 -16.46 17.46
C LEU A 41 -2.30 -17.81 18.15
N PRO A 42 -2.06 -17.89 19.48
CA PRO A 42 -1.95 -19.18 20.15
C PRO A 42 -3.18 -20.09 19.97
N GLN A 43 -4.40 -19.54 19.89
CA GLN A 43 -5.61 -20.34 19.63
C GLN A 43 -5.65 -20.82 18.17
N VAL A 44 -5.23 -20.00 17.21
CA VAL A 44 -5.11 -20.39 15.79
C VAL A 44 -4.11 -21.54 15.64
N LEU A 45 -2.95 -21.43 16.28
CA LEU A 45 -1.94 -22.50 16.26
C LEU A 45 -2.46 -23.79 16.91
N ALA A 46 -3.15 -23.68 18.05
CA ALA A 46 -3.75 -24.82 18.73
C ALA A 46 -4.83 -25.51 17.88
N HIS A 47 -5.69 -24.74 17.19
CA HIS A 47 -6.70 -25.27 16.27
C HIS A 47 -6.10 -26.18 15.19
N HIS A 48 -4.91 -25.82 14.68
CA HIS A 48 -4.20 -26.58 13.65
C HIS A 48 -3.17 -27.58 14.20
N ASN A 49 -3.09 -27.78 15.52
CA ASN A 49 -2.05 -28.58 16.18
C ASN A 49 -0.61 -28.16 15.78
N ALA A 50 -0.41 -26.87 15.54
CA ALA A 50 0.85 -26.32 15.06
C ALA A 50 1.72 -25.80 16.22
N THR A 51 2.99 -26.19 16.25
CA THR A 51 3.96 -25.63 17.20
C THR A 51 4.38 -24.23 16.78
N SER A 52 4.42 -23.29 17.72
CA SER A 52 4.93 -21.94 17.48
C SER A 52 6.38 -21.97 16.97
N PRO A 53 6.77 -21.13 15.99
CA PRO A 53 8.17 -20.99 15.60
C PRO A 53 9.09 -20.56 16.75
N ARG A 54 8.55 -19.92 17.80
CA ARG A 54 9.28 -19.58 19.02
C ARG A 54 9.77 -20.83 19.76
N ASP A 55 8.93 -21.86 19.80
CA ASP A 55 9.19 -23.10 20.55
C ASP A 55 9.98 -24.12 19.70
N GLN A 56 10.48 -23.69 18.53
CA GLN A 56 11.30 -24.48 17.62
C GLN A 56 12.69 -23.83 17.50
N PRO A 57 13.75 -24.37 18.15
CA PRO A 57 15.05 -23.71 18.24
C PRO A 57 15.64 -23.24 16.90
N ALA A 58 15.57 -24.08 15.86
CA ALA A 58 16.07 -23.74 14.53
C ALA A 58 15.29 -22.57 13.89
N LYS A 59 13.96 -22.56 13.98
CA LYS A 59 13.12 -21.48 13.45
C LYS A 59 13.29 -20.20 14.26
N PHE A 60 13.36 -20.29 15.59
CA PHE A 60 13.60 -19.13 16.44
C PHE A 60 14.96 -18.48 16.14
N ALA A 61 16.02 -19.28 15.98
CA ALA A 61 17.34 -18.79 15.60
C ALA A 61 17.35 -18.08 14.22
N HIS A 62 16.60 -18.60 13.24
CA HIS A 62 16.38 -17.94 11.96
C HIS A 62 15.63 -16.61 12.13
N ASN A 63 14.48 -16.63 12.81
CA ASN A 63 13.60 -15.47 12.97
C ASN A 63 14.30 -14.30 13.70
N ARG A 64 15.20 -14.59 14.66
CA ARG A 64 16.02 -13.55 15.33
C ARG A 64 16.92 -12.77 14.36
N LYS A 65 17.31 -13.35 13.23
CA LYS A 65 18.08 -12.68 12.17
C LYS A 65 17.16 -12.07 11.11
N ASP A 66 16.10 -12.80 10.77
CA ASP A 66 15.18 -12.43 9.70
C ASP A 66 14.32 -11.21 10.05
N PHE A 67 13.71 -11.18 11.24
CA PHE A 67 12.83 -10.09 11.64
C PHE A 67 13.52 -8.71 11.61
N PRO A 68 14.73 -8.52 12.17
CA PRO A 68 15.44 -7.24 12.05
C PRO A 68 15.79 -6.86 10.61
N ARG A 69 16.10 -7.85 9.75
CA ARG A 69 16.35 -7.61 8.31
C ARG A 69 15.08 -7.10 7.63
N LEU A 70 13.94 -7.75 7.91
CA LEU A 70 12.65 -7.35 7.37
C LEU A 70 12.24 -5.94 7.87
N CYS A 71 12.49 -5.60 9.14
CA CYS A 71 12.29 -4.25 9.65
C CYS A 71 13.14 -3.21 8.90
N ARG A 72 14.44 -3.48 8.69
CA ARG A 72 15.33 -2.58 7.93
C ARG A 72 14.86 -2.36 6.50
N MET A 73 14.44 -3.43 5.81
CA MET A 73 13.91 -3.33 4.44
C MET A 73 12.65 -2.44 4.35
N ASN A 74 11.89 -2.33 5.43
CA ASN A 74 10.66 -1.57 5.50
C ASN A 74 10.79 -0.24 6.26
N GLY A 75 12.02 0.17 6.61
CA GLY A 75 12.27 1.42 7.35
C GLY A 75 11.66 1.45 8.75
N LEU A 76 11.47 0.29 9.38
CA LEU A 76 10.89 0.17 10.70
C LEU A 76 11.96 0.11 11.79
N PRO A 77 11.77 0.81 12.93
CA PRO A 77 12.63 0.60 14.08
C PRO A 77 12.47 -0.84 14.58
N VAL A 78 13.54 -1.38 15.14
CA VAL A 78 13.55 -2.69 15.77
C VAL A 78 14.50 -2.67 16.95
N ASN A 79 13.98 -3.03 18.12
CA ASN A 79 14.76 -3.23 19.33
C ASN A 79 14.09 -4.33 20.14
N PHE A 80 14.83 -5.39 20.46
CA PHE A 80 14.26 -6.50 21.20
C PHE A 80 14.09 -6.10 22.68
N PRO A 81 12.93 -6.33 23.30
CA PRO A 81 12.78 -6.17 24.73
C PRO A 81 13.67 -7.18 25.48
N PRO A 82 14.04 -6.88 26.74
CA PRO A 82 14.94 -7.73 27.53
C PRO A 82 14.40 -9.15 27.78
N GLU A 83 13.07 -9.32 27.80
CA GLU A 83 12.42 -10.64 27.81
C GLU A 83 11.76 -10.94 26.46
N VAL A 84 12.39 -11.84 25.69
CA VAL A 84 11.75 -12.52 24.56
C VAL A 84 11.25 -13.87 25.10
N PRO A 85 9.99 -13.93 25.52
CA PRO A 85 8.90 -14.37 24.63
C PRO A 85 7.71 -13.41 24.58
N PRO A 86 6.71 -13.55 23.66
CA PRO A 86 5.65 -12.56 23.57
C PRO A 86 4.84 -12.49 24.86
N TYR A 87 4.50 -11.25 25.23
CA TYR A 87 3.64 -10.98 26.36
C TYR A 87 2.20 -11.47 26.11
N GLY A 88 1.46 -11.67 27.20
CA GLY A 88 0.01 -11.91 27.11
C GLY A 88 -0.70 -10.65 26.59
N ALA A 89 -1.12 -10.66 25.33
CA ALA A 89 -1.75 -9.50 24.67
C ALA A 89 -3.28 -9.40 24.87
N SER A 90 -3.85 -10.03 25.90
CA SER A 90 -5.31 -10.11 26.08
C SER A 90 -5.98 -8.73 26.14
N LEU A 91 -5.44 -7.82 26.96
CA LEU A 91 -5.96 -6.45 27.05
C LEU A 91 -5.84 -5.70 25.71
N HIS A 92 -4.78 -5.96 24.93
CA HIS A 92 -4.48 -5.24 23.69
C HIS A 92 -5.56 -5.49 22.63
N ARG A 93 -5.90 -6.77 22.46
CA ARG A 93 -6.94 -7.22 21.53
C ARG A 93 -8.31 -6.62 21.90
N LEU A 94 -8.64 -6.61 23.19
CA LEU A 94 -9.90 -6.04 23.67
C LEU A 94 -9.96 -4.52 23.49
N VAL A 95 -8.87 -3.80 23.77
CA VAL A 95 -8.79 -2.35 23.54
C VAL A 95 -8.94 -2.04 22.06
N PHE A 96 -8.22 -2.77 21.19
CA PHE A 96 -8.33 -2.62 19.74
C PHE A 96 -9.78 -2.77 19.26
N LEU A 97 -10.45 -3.87 19.62
CA LEU A 97 -11.84 -4.13 19.21
C LEU A 97 -12.83 -3.12 19.81
N ARG A 98 -12.59 -2.67 21.03
CA ARG A 98 -13.41 -1.63 21.66
C ARG A 98 -13.30 -0.30 20.92
N LEU A 99 -12.08 0.12 20.57
CA LEU A 99 -11.82 1.33 19.80
C LEU A 99 -12.37 1.19 18.37
N GLN A 100 -12.20 0.03 17.72
CA GLN A 100 -12.60 -0.19 16.33
C GLN A 100 -14.09 0.05 16.11
N ARG A 101 -14.94 -0.29 17.10
CA ARG A 101 -16.39 -0.02 17.04
C ARG A 101 -16.75 1.46 17.13
N LYS A 102 -15.86 2.29 17.66
CA LYS A 102 -16.06 3.75 17.81
C LYS A 102 -15.39 4.50 16.66
N ASP A 103 -14.15 4.16 16.38
CA ASP A 103 -13.28 4.78 15.40
C ASP A 103 -12.22 3.77 14.93
N VAL A 104 -12.36 3.33 13.68
CA VAL A 104 -11.45 2.38 13.03
C VAL A 104 -10.05 2.97 12.87
N ALA A 105 -9.93 4.26 12.55
CA ALA A 105 -8.63 4.92 12.38
C ALA A 105 -7.89 5.01 13.72
N LEU A 106 -8.60 5.34 14.80
CA LEU A 106 -8.03 5.34 16.15
C LEU A 106 -7.56 3.95 16.59
N ALA A 107 -8.34 2.90 16.29
CA ALA A 107 -7.95 1.51 16.60
C ALA A 107 -6.66 1.08 15.87
N LYS A 108 -6.53 1.41 14.58
CA LYS A 108 -5.31 1.16 13.81
C LYS A 108 -4.11 1.93 14.38
N ARG A 109 -4.29 3.20 14.73
CA ARG A 109 -3.24 4.01 15.37
C ARG A 109 -2.83 3.48 16.74
N PHE A 110 -3.78 2.99 17.54
CA PHE A 110 -3.51 2.28 18.79
C PHE A 110 -2.63 1.05 18.52
N ALA A 111 -3.01 0.21 17.55
CA ALA A 111 -2.26 -1.00 17.24
C ALA A 111 -0.79 -0.69 16.84
N LEU A 112 -0.61 0.30 15.96
CA LEU A 112 0.71 0.77 15.53
C LEU A 112 1.55 1.33 16.68
N ALA A 113 0.93 2.09 17.59
CA ALA A 113 1.63 2.66 18.75
C ALA A 113 2.16 1.58 19.70
N VAL A 114 1.34 0.56 19.96
CA VAL A 114 1.67 -0.53 20.87
C VAL A 114 2.77 -1.42 20.29
N ASP A 115 2.66 -1.81 19.02
CA ASP A 115 3.69 -2.63 18.38
C ASP A 115 5.00 -1.86 18.18
N ASN A 116 4.96 -0.57 17.85
CA ASN A 116 6.18 0.26 17.82
C ASN A 116 6.85 0.29 19.20
N ARG A 117 6.06 0.50 20.28
CA ARG A 117 6.61 0.51 21.64
C ARG A 117 7.30 -0.81 21.98
N TYR A 118 6.71 -1.93 21.63
CA TYR A 118 7.24 -3.25 21.94
C TYR A 118 8.36 -3.69 20.98
N PHE A 119 8.05 -3.86 19.69
CA PHE A 119 8.98 -4.38 18.69
C PHE A 119 9.97 -3.32 18.19
N GLY A 120 9.55 -2.06 18.13
CA GLY A 120 10.38 -0.96 17.63
C GLY A 120 11.35 -0.41 18.67
N LEU A 121 10.87 -0.23 19.91
CA LEU A 121 11.63 0.42 20.99
C LEU A 121 12.09 -0.54 22.09
N GLY A 122 11.64 -1.81 22.09
CA GLY A 122 12.02 -2.80 23.09
C GLY A 122 11.46 -2.51 24.49
N LYS A 123 10.27 -1.90 24.57
CA LYS A 123 9.65 -1.46 25.82
C LYS A 123 8.37 -2.24 26.13
N GLU A 124 8.13 -2.49 27.41
CA GLU A 124 6.96 -3.25 27.90
C GLU A 124 5.62 -2.56 27.60
N VAL A 125 4.60 -3.39 27.32
CA VAL A 125 3.22 -2.97 26.98
C VAL A 125 2.14 -3.75 27.73
N ARG A 126 2.49 -4.49 28.80
CA ARG A 126 1.61 -5.45 29.50
C ARG A 126 0.46 -4.85 30.30
N THR A 127 0.56 -3.59 30.71
CA THR A 127 -0.40 -2.93 31.61
C THR A 127 -1.12 -1.78 30.92
N ALA A 128 -2.31 -1.41 31.41
CA ALA A 128 -3.05 -0.25 30.89
C ALA A 128 -2.21 1.04 30.92
N ARG A 129 -1.37 1.24 31.95
CA ARG A 129 -0.45 2.38 32.04
C ARG A 129 0.62 2.35 30.95
N GLN A 130 1.17 1.18 30.64
CA GLN A 130 2.16 1.03 29.58
C GLN A 130 1.53 1.22 28.19
N LEU A 131 0.31 0.72 27.97
CA LEU A 131 -0.47 0.97 26.75
C LEU A 131 -0.76 2.46 26.56
N ALA A 132 -1.23 3.15 27.60
CA ALA A 132 -1.44 4.61 27.57
C ALA A 132 -0.13 5.36 27.26
N SER A 133 0.98 4.95 27.89
CA SER A 133 2.30 5.53 27.61
C SER A 133 2.77 5.27 26.17
N ALA A 134 2.47 4.11 25.59
CA ALA A 134 2.77 3.78 24.20
C ALA A 134 2.02 4.73 23.25
N CYS A 135 0.71 4.88 23.48
CA CYS A 135 -0.16 5.76 22.70
C CYS A 135 0.33 7.21 22.76
N LYS A 136 0.56 7.75 23.97
CA LYS A 136 1.05 9.12 24.16
C LYS A 136 2.38 9.36 23.46
N ALA A 137 3.34 8.43 23.56
CA ALA A 137 4.64 8.55 22.89
C ALA A 137 4.55 8.51 21.36
N TYR A 138 3.49 7.90 20.82
CA TYR A 138 3.20 7.83 19.39
C TYR A 138 2.24 8.93 18.90
N GLY A 139 1.87 9.88 19.78
CA GLY A 139 0.93 10.97 19.46
C GLY A 139 -0.53 10.52 19.32
N VAL A 140 -0.90 9.39 19.92
CA VAL A 140 -2.26 8.87 19.96
C VAL A 140 -2.87 9.18 21.32
N ASP A 141 -3.95 9.95 21.34
CA ASP A 141 -4.63 10.34 22.56
C ASP A 141 -5.75 9.35 22.89
N ILE A 142 -5.56 8.58 23.95
CA ILE A 142 -6.53 7.59 24.45
C ILE A 142 -6.52 7.68 25.98
N ASP A 143 -7.69 7.88 26.55
CA ASP A 143 -7.89 7.86 28.00
C ASP A 143 -7.51 6.49 28.57
N ILE A 144 -6.75 6.48 29.66
CA ILE A 144 -6.39 5.25 30.37
C ILE A 144 -7.63 4.51 30.87
N ASP A 145 -8.71 5.21 31.19
CA ASP A 145 -9.95 4.56 31.66
C ASP A 145 -10.70 3.88 30.51
N GLU A 146 -10.57 4.38 29.28
CA GLU A 146 -11.04 3.67 28.08
C GLU A 146 -10.25 2.37 27.85
N ILE A 147 -8.93 2.40 28.13
CA ILE A 147 -8.08 1.20 28.07
C ILE A 147 -8.49 0.19 29.13
N LYS A 148 -8.65 0.61 30.39
CA LYS A 148 -9.05 -0.30 31.50
C LYS A 148 -10.44 -0.88 31.27
N ALA A 149 -11.39 -0.10 30.75
CA ALA A 149 -12.76 -0.55 30.50
C ALA A 149 -12.84 -1.72 29.51
N ALA A 150 -11.83 -1.90 28.64
CA ALA A 150 -11.80 -2.99 27.68
C ALA A 150 -11.78 -4.38 28.33
N GLU A 151 -11.19 -4.54 29.52
CA GLU A 151 -11.11 -5.83 30.21
C GLU A 151 -12.49 -6.41 30.57
N GLY A 152 -13.44 -5.52 30.91
CA GLY A 152 -14.83 -5.86 31.20
C GLY A 152 -15.78 -5.84 29.99
N ASP A 153 -15.27 -5.49 28.80
CA ASP A 153 -16.12 -5.23 27.63
C ASP A 153 -16.61 -6.53 26.97
N ARG A 154 -17.86 -6.90 27.28
CA ARG A 154 -18.52 -8.08 26.72
C ARG A 154 -18.62 -8.06 25.20
N ARG A 155 -18.84 -6.89 24.59
CA ARG A 155 -18.92 -6.77 23.13
C ARG A 155 -17.55 -6.99 22.49
N ALA A 156 -16.46 -6.56 23.14
CA ALA A 156 -15.11 -6.75 22.61
C ALA A 156 -14.69 -8.22 22.71
N LYS A 157 -15.03 -8.89 23.82
CA LYS A 157 -14.84 -10.33 23.97
C LYS A 157 -15.61 -11.14 22.93
N LYS A 158 -16.87 -10.77 22.66
CA LYS A 158 -17.67 -11.40 21.61
C LYS A 158 -17.05 -11.20 20.22
N ALA A 159 -16.67 -9.97 19.88
CA ALA A 159 -16.01 -9.67 18.61
C ALA A 159 -14.67 -10.40 18.44
N LEU A 160 -13.92 -10.65 19.53
CA LEU A 160 -12.69 -11.42 19.49
C LEU A 160 -12.95 -12.90 19.15
N ALA A 161 -14.02 -13.48 19.68
CA ALA A 161 -14.44 -14.85 19.35
C ALA A 161 -14.94 -14.94 17.90
N GLU A 162 -15.82 -14.01 17.48
CA GLU A 162 -16.30 -13.94 16.09
C GLU A 162 -15.15 -13.71 15.09
N GLY A 163 -14.16 -12.89 15.46
CA GLY A 163 -12.97 -12.65 14.65
C GLY A 163 -12.03 -13.85 14.55
N PHE A 164 -12.04 -14.76 15.53
CA PHE A 164 -11.36 -16.05 15.44
C PHE A 164 -12.08 -16.97 14.46
N ASP A 165 -13.40 -17.12 14.58
CA ASP A 165 -14.21 -17.97 13.68
C ASP A 165 -14.07 -17.51 12.23
N LEU A 166 -14.10 -16.20 12.00
CA LEU A 166 -13.86 -15.59 10.70
C LEU A 166 -12.47 -15.96 10.14
N ALA A 167 -11.42 -15.82 10.96
CA ALA A 167 -10.06 -16.14 10.54
C ALA A 167 -9.89 -17.62 10.17
N ILE A 168 -10.52 -18.54 10.91
CA ILE A 168 -10.51 -19.97 10.57
C ILE A 168 -11.28 -20.24 9.27
N ALA A 169 -12.45 -19.61 9.08
CA ALA A 169 -13.21 -19.71 7.84
C ALA A 169 -12.42 -19.19 6.62
N ASP A 170 -11.56 -18.19 6.82
CA ASP A 170 -10.64 -17.65 5.83
C ASP A 170 -9.39 -18.50 5.59
N GLY A 171 -9.24 -19.61 6.31
CA GLY A 171 -8.10 -20.51 6.19
C GLY A 171 -6.83 -20.03 6.91
N MET A 172 -6.94 -19.09 7.85
CA MET A 172 -5.78 -18.63 8.63
C MET A 172 -5.18 -19.77 9.45
N PHE A 173 -3.87 -19.96 9.31
CA PHE A 173 -3.07 -20.91 10.10
C PHE A 173 -1.86 -20.26 10.80
N GLY A 174 -1.66 -18.95 10.60
CA GLY A 174 -0.60 -18.17 11.22
C GLY A 174 -0.78 -16.68 10.95
N ALA A 175 -0.01 -15.82 11.61
CA ALA A 175 -0.14 -14.36 11.49
C ALA A 175 1.15 -13.70 10.97
N PRO A 176 1.05 -12.66 10.13
CA PRO A 176 -0.18 -12.08 9.59
C PRO A 176 -0.77 -12.89 8.43
N PHE A 177 -2.06 -12.72 8.16
CA PHE A 177 -2.77 -13.39 7.08
C PHE A 177 -3.72 -12.41 6.39
N MET A 178 -3.70 -12.34 5.07
CA MET A 178 -4.57 -11.46 4.28
C MET A 178 -5.47 -12.27 3.35
N VAL A 179 -6.69 -11.78 3.14
CA VAL A 179 -7.63 -12.30 2.14
C VAL A 179 -8.08 -11.17 1.23
N CYS A 180 -8.03 -11.40 -0.08
CA CYS A 180 -8.43 -10.42 -1.08
C CYS A 180 -9.10 -11.13 -2.27
N ASP A 181 -10.39 -10.86 -2.48
CA ASP A 181 -11.17 -11.39 -3.61
C ASP A 181 -11.13 -12.92 -3.73
N GLY A 182 -11.14 -13.63 -2.59
CA GLY A 182 -11.08 -15.09 -2.52
C GLY A 182 -9.66 -15.68 -2.46
N GLU A 183 -8.62 -14.86 -2.71
CA GLU A 183 -7.22 -15.29 -2.61
C GLU A 183 -6.65 -15.03 -1.21
N THR A 184 -5.71 -15.87 -0.79
CA THR A 184 -5.07 -15.80 0.54
C THR A 184 -3.58 -15.52 0.47
N TYR A 185 -3.05 -14.72 1.40
CA TYR A 185 -1.63 -14.35 1.48
C TYR A 185 -1.15 -14.42 2.92
N TRP A 186 -0.22 -15.32 3.22
CA TRP A 186 0.31 -15.50 4.57
C TRP A 186 1.72 -14.94 4.72
N GLY A 187 1.93 -14.07 5.71
CA GLY A 187 3.23 -13.47 6.00
C GLY A 187 3.38 -12.05 5.47
N ALA A 188 4.22 -11.25 6.15
CA ALA A 188 4.49 -9.86 5.77
C ALA A 188 5.27 -9.73 4.45
N ASP A 189 5.96 -10.79 4.05
CA ASP A 189 6.66 -10.95 2.77
C ASP A 189 5.71 -11.26 1.59
N ARG A 190 4.44 -11.59 1.86
CA ARG A 190 3.41 -11.80 0.81
C ARG A 190 2.57 -10.56 0.52
N LEU A 191 2.86 -9.42 1.15
CA LEU A 191 2.28 -8.14 0.74
C LEU A 191 2.62 -7.79 -0.71
N ASP A 192 3.81 -8.15 -1.18
CA ASP A 192 4.23 -7.89 -2.55
C ASP A 192 3.48 -8.78 -3.56
N HIS A 193 3.06 -9.99 -3.14
CA HIS A 193 2.19 -10.87 -3.93
C HIS A 193 0.77 -10.32 -4.02
N LEU A 194 0.22 -9.86 -2.89
CA LEU A 194 -1.06 -9.17 -2.85
C LEU A 194 -1.04 -7.93 -3.76
N GLU A 195 0.02 -7.13 -3.68
CA GLU A 195 0.22 -5.96 -4.56
C GLU A 195 0.31 -6.34 -6.04
N TYR A 196 0.98 -7.45 -6.38
CA TYR A 196 1.02 -7.98 -7.75
C TYR A 196 -0.38 -8.29 -8.28
N ASP A 197 -1.24 -8.96 -7.51
CA ASP A 197 -2.59 -9.30 -7.95
C ASP A 197 -3.50 -8.07 -8.04
N LEU A 198 -3.39 -7.15 -7.08
CA LEU A 198 -4.12 -5.88 -7.13
C LEU A 198 -3.76 -5.06 -8.38
N LYS A 199 -2.47 -5.01 -8.74
CA LYS A 199 -2.00 -4.35 -9.96
C LYS A 199 -2.62 -4.93 -11.23
N ARG A 200 -2.81 -6.25 -11.27
CA ARG A 200 -3.42 -6.94 -12.43
C ARG A 200 -4.93 -6.72 -12.54
N LYS A 201 -5.60 -6.39 -11.44
CA LYS A 201 -7.05 -6.13 -11.39
C LYS A 201 -7.43 -4.67 -11.65
N ILE A 202 -6.47 -3.79 -11.95
CA ILE A 202 -6.76 -2.43 -12.40
C ILE A 202 -7.72 -2.51 -13.59
N LYS A 203 -8.88 -1.88 -13.47
CA LYS A 203 -9.84 -1.81 -14.58
C LYS A 203 -9.21 -0.99 -15.70
N VAL A 204 -9.06 -1.58 -16.88
CA VAL A 204 -8.47 -0.93 -18.05
C VAL A 204 -9.58 -0.76 -19.10
N PRO A 205 -9.86 0.47 -19.59
CA PRO A 205 -10.83 0.68 -20.67
C PRO A 205 -10.46 -0.10 -21.93
N LYS A 206 -11.48 -0.50 -22.71
CA LYS A 206 -11.29 -1.30 -23.94
C LYS A 206 -10.33 -0.61 -24.91
N GLY A 207 -9.43 -1.40 -25.49
CA GLY A 207 -8.45 -0.95 -26.49
C GLY A 207 -7.12 -0.46 -25.92
N TYR A 208 -6.99 -0.40 -24.59
CA TYR A 208 -5.70 -0.16 -23.95
C TYR A 208 -4.95 -1.48 -23.69
N GLU A 209 -3.64 -1.45 -23.92
CA GLU A 209 -2.70 -2.50 -23.55
C GLU A 209 -1.61 -1.94 -22.61
N PRO A 210 -0.98 -2.78 -21.76
CA PRO A 210 0.12 -2.34 -20.91
C PRO A 210 1.28 -1.74 -21.72
N PHE A 211 1.82 -0.63 -21.24
CA PHE A 211 3.01 0.01 -21.79
C PHE A 211 4.17 -0.11 -20.81
N ASN A 212 5.14 -0.95 -21.16
CA ASN A 212 6.33 -1.20 -20.35
C ASN A 212 7.48 -0.33 -20.83
N LEU A 213 7.61 0.86 -20.26
CA LEU A 213 8.88 1.58 -20.28
C LEU A 213 9.67 1.13 -19.05
N LEU A 214 10.64 0.23 -19.24
CA LEU A 214 11.37 -0.40 -18.15
C LEU A 214 12.37 0.59 -17.54
N SER A 215 11.95 1.24 -16.45
CA SER A 215 12.82 2.02 -15.57
C SER A 215 12.31 1.92 -14.13
N ASN A 216 13.21 2.01 -13.15
CA ASN A 216 12.83 2.02 -11.73
C ASN A 216 11.77 3.10 -11.40
N PHE A 217 11.78 4.21 -12.12
CA PHE A 217 10.85 5.31 -11.91
C PHE A 217 9.44 4.96 -12.42
N THR A 218 9.33 4.51 -13.67
CA THR A 218 8.04 4.16 -14.30
C THR A 218 7.46 2.87 -13.75
N GLU A 219 8.26 1.94 -13.23
CA GLU A 219 7.76 0.73 -12.56
C GLU A 219 7.05 1.06 -11.24
N ARG A 220 7.62 1.99 -10.46
CA ARG A 220 7.09 2.41 -9.16
C ARG A 220 5.82 3.24 -9.30
N ASN A 221 5.75 4.08 -10.33
CA ASN A 221 4.61 4.95 -10.60
C ASN A 221 3.63 4.39 -11.67
N GLY A 222 3.93 3.24 -12.28
CA GLY A 222 3.05 2.58 -13.26
C GLY A 222 1.97 1.72 -12.59
N PRO A 223 1.19 0.91 -13.31
CA PRO A 223 1.35 0.61 -14.72
C PRO A 223 0.89 1.78 -15.59
N LEU A 224 1.61 1.98 -16.69
CA LEU A 224 1.17 2.83 -17.79
C LEU A 224 0.52 1.94 -18.84
N PHE A 225 -0.36 2.53 -19.63
CA PHE A 225 -1.09 1.87 -20.71
C PHE A 225 -0.96 2.71 -21.97
N LYS A 226 -1.14 2.07 -23.12
CA LYS A 226 -1.23 2.75 -24.41
C LYS A 226 -2.39 2.20 -25.22
N ARG A 227 -2.91 3.03 -26.12
CA ARG A 227 -3.92 2.67 -27.11
C ARG A 227 -3.52 3.30 -28.45
N ILE A 228 -3.59 2.53 -29.52
CA ILE A 228 -3.42 3.05 -30.89
C ILE A 228 -4.78 2.99 -31.59
N ARG A 229 -5.26 4.15 -32.08
CA ARG A 229 -6.53 4.25 -32.80
C ARG A 229 -6.46 5.36 -33.84
N GLY A 230 -6.84 5.05 -35.08
CA GLY A 230 -6.91 6.06 -36.15
C GLY A 230 -5.58 6.77 -36.42
N GLY A 231 -4.46 6.04 -36.36
CA GLY A 231 -3.12 6.62 -36.56
C GLY A 231 -2.61 7.49 -35.41
N LYS A 232 -3.30 7.52 -34.27
CA LYS A 232 -2.89 8.22 -33.05
C LYS A 232 -2.54 7.23 -31.95
N ILE A 233 -1.56 7.60 -31.12
CA ILE A 233 -1.24 6.89 -29.88
C ILE A 233 -1.67 7.73 -28.68
N THR A 234 -2.35 7.10 -27.72
CA THR A 234 -2.75 7.70 -26.45
C THR A 234 -2.09 6.90 -25.33
N PHE A 235 -1.45 7.58 -24.40
CA PHE A 235 -0.92 6.96 -23.17
C PHE A 235 -1.87 7.21 -22.01
N ALA A 236 -1.88 6.33 -21.02
CA ALA A 236 -2.78 6.43 -19.89
C ALA A 236 -2.24 5.81 -18.60
N PHE A 237 -2.82 6.22 -17.47
CA PHE A 237 -2.67 5.55 -16.18
C PHE A 237 -3.97 5.67 -15.38
N ARG A 238 -4.12 4.80 -14.37
CA ARG A 238 -5.19 4.90 -13.37
C ARG A 238 -4.63 5.67 -12.17
N ALA A 239 -5.22 6.81 -11.81
CA ALA A 239 -4.77 7.59 -10.65
C ALA A 239 -5.00 6.79 -9.34
N ASP A 240 -4.04 6.85 -8.42
CA ASP A 240 -4.09 6.13 -7.14
C ASP A 240 -3.20 6.80 -6.09
N ALA A 241 -3.15 6.24 -4.87
CA ALA A 241 -2.45 6.83 -3.73
C ALA A 241 -0.95 7.14 -3.97
N ARG A 242 -0.27 6.43 -4.86
CA ARG A 242 1.15 6.70 -5.20
C ARG A 242 1.33 8.04 -5.87
N HIS A 243 0.30 8.48 -6.58
CA HIS A 243 0.33 9.66 -7.41
C HIS A 243 -0.07 10.92 -6.62
N LEU A 244 -0.56 10.80 -5.39
CA LEU A 244 -1.20 11.92 -4.69
C LEU A 244 -0.20 12.82 -3.96
N ASN A 245 -0.55 14.10 -3.87
CA ASN A 245 0.08 15.07 -2.98
C ASN A 245 -0.63 15.11 -1.61
N PRO A 246 -0.15 15.90 -0.62
CA PRO A 246 -0.79 16.03 0.69
C PRO A 246 -2.24 16.58 0.69
N ARG A 247 -2.75 17.06 -0.45
CA ARG A 247 -4.16 17.46 -0.64
C ARG A 247 -5.00 16.38 -1.33
N GLU A 248 -4.51 15.15 -1.40
CA GLU A 248 -5.21 13.97 -1.93
C GLU A 248 -5.63 14.08 -3.41
N VAL A 249 -4.90 14.88 -4.19
CA VAL A 249 -5.02 14.96 -5.66
C VAL A 249 -3.69 14.60 -6.31
N VAL A 250 -3.70 14.20 -7.58
CA VAL A 250 -2.47 13.84 -8.29
C VAL A 250 -1.45 14.98 -8.22
N HIS A 251 -0.23 14.64 -7.79
CA HIS A 251 0.90 15.53 -7.68
C HIS A 251 1.32 16.03 -9.06
N GLY A 252 1.46 17.34 -9.23
CA GLY A 252 1.83 17.95 -10.51
C GLY A 252 3.12 17.38 -11.09
N GLY A 253 4.12 17.13 -10.24
CA GLY A 253 5.36 16.46 -10.64
C GLY A 253 5.17 15.05 -11.24
N TRP A 254 4.23 14.25 -10.74
CA TRP A 254 3.92 12.95 -11.38
C TRP A 254 3.24 13.18 -12.72
N LEU A 255 2.25 14.08 -12.78
CA LEU A 255 1.55 14.37 -14.03
C LEU A 255 2.53 14.86 -15.12
N THR A 256 3.45 15.76 -14.78
CA THR A 256 4.51 16.23 -15.68
C THR A 256 5.44 15.10 -16.11
N SER A 257 5.82 14.17 -15.22
CA SER A 257 6.60 12.99 -15.60
C SER A 257 5.83 12.03 -16.51
N PHE A 258 4.52 11.86 -16.30
CA PHE A 258 3.67 11.08 -17.20
C PHE A 258 3.55 11.73 -18.58
N VAL A 259 3.41 13.06 -18.63
CA VAL A 259 3.40 13.86 -19.86
C VAL A 259 4.73 13.72 -20.61
N ASP A 260 5.87 13.79 -19.92
CA ASP A 260 7.21 13.59 -20.49
C ASP A 260 7.31 12.26 -21.26
N VAL A 261 6.97 11.16 -20.58
CA VAL A 261 6.94 9.82 -21.18
C VAL A 261 5.97 9.76 -22.35
N SER A 262 4.76 10.29 -22.18
CA SER A 262 3.69 10.22 -23.19
C SER A 262 4.06 10.98 -24.46
N MET A 263 4.58 12.20 -24.36
CA MET A 263 4.93 13.03 -25.50
C MET A 263 6.19 12.53 -26.20
N GLY A 264 7.21 12.12 -25.46
CA GLY A 264 8.44 11.57 -26.02
C GLY A 264 8.18 10.29 -26.83
N GLN A 265 7.35 9.40 -26.29
CA GLN A 265 6.95 8.16 -26.97
C GLN A 265 5.98 8.40 -28.13
N SER A 266 5.09 9.38 -28.02
CA SER A 266 4.22 9.79 -29.13
C SER A 266 5.04 10.33 -30.32
N GLY A 267 6.06 11.15 -30.06
CA GLY A 267 6.96 11.63 -31.11
C GLY A 267 7.68 10.50 -31.84
N ARG A 268 8.17 9.49 -31.11
CA ARG A 268 8.78 8.27 -31.68
C ARG A 268 7.79 7.48 -32.54
N PHE A 269 6.55 7.32 -32.06
CA PHE A 269 5.48 6.67 -32.81
C PHE A 269 5.19 7.36 -34.14
N TYR A 270 5.02 8.69 -34.16
CA TYR A 270 4.74 9.43 -35.40
C TYR A 270 5.93 9.45 -36.38
N LEU A 271 7.16 9.34 -35.89
CA LEU A 271 8.34 9.21 -36.74
C LEU A 271 8.60 7.76 -37.21
N GLY A 272 7.85 6.77 -36.71
CA GLY A 272 8.09 5.36 -37.00
C GLY A 272 9.44 4.85 -36.46
N LYS A 273 9.95 5.45 -35.38
CA LYS A 273 11.27 5.13 -34.81
C LYS A 273 11.16 4.49 -33.41
N PRO A 274 11.89 3.41 -33.12
CA PRO A 274 11.95 2.83 -31.77
C PRO A 274 12.81 3.69 -30.83
N GLY A 275 12.73 3.46 -29.51
CA GLY A 275 13.65 4.03 -28.52
C GLY A 275 13.12 5.24 -27.73
N LEU A 276 14.06 6.00 -27.15
CA LEU A 276 13.80 7.15 -26.27
C LEU A 276 14.27 8.45 -26.94
N ASN A 277 13.50 9.53 -26.76
CA ASN A 277 13.97 10.88 -27.06
C ASN A 277 14.28 11.60 -25.75
N PRO A 278 15.50 12.14 -25.56
CA PRO A 278 15.77 13.07 -24.48
C PRO A 278 14.87 14.30 -24.58
N THR A 279 14.30 14.70 -23.45
CA THR A 279 13.49 15.90 -23.35
C THR A 279 14.40 17.13 -23.29
N ILE A 280 14.18 18.08 -24.19
CA ILE A 280 14.91 19.36 -24.26
C ILE A 280 14.11 20.44 -23.54
N HIS A 281 12.80 20.45 -23.75
CA HIS A 281 11.88 21.38 -23.11
C HIS A 281 10.56 20.67 -22.88
N LEU A 282 9.92 20.95 -21.75
CA LEU A 282 8.60 20.45 -21.40
C LEU A 282 7.84 21.50 -20.60
N GLU A 283 6.60 21.74 -20.98
CA GLU A 283 5.66 22.62 -20.31
C GLU A 283 4.36 21.87 -20.02
N THR A 284 3.76 22.12 -18.86
CA THR A 284 2.49 21.53 -18.46
C THR A 284 1.67 22.57 -17.71
N ASP A 285 0.58 23.01 -18.33
CA ASP A 285 -0.40 23.91 -17.73
C ASP A 285 -1.49 23.10 -17.05
N PHE A 286 -1.60 23.21 -15.71
CA PHE A 286 -2.61 22.50 -14.92
C PHE A 286 -3.95 23.22 -14.98
N ILE A 287 -5.00 22.52 -15.41
CA ILE A 287 -6.37 23.06 -15.58
C ILE A 287 -7.25 22.65 -14.40
N ALA A 288 -7.22 21.38 -13.99
CA ALA A 288 -8.11 20.84 -12.97
C ALA A 288 -7.45 19.71 -12.16
N PRO A 289 -7.89 19.46 -10.91
CA PRO A 289 -7.34 18.39 -10.08
C PRO A 289 -7.77 17.01 -10.59
N ILE A 290 -6.86 16.04 -10.51
CA ILE A 290 -7.14 14.63 -10.78
C ILE A 290 -7.30 13.90 -9.45
N ARG A 291 -8.41 13.19 -9.28
CA ARG A 291 -8.75 12.43 -8.07
C ARG A 291 -8.34 10.95 -8.20
N PRO A 292 -8.18 10.23 -7.07
CA PRO A 292 -7.94 8.79 -7.08
C PRO A 292 -9.03 8.03 -7.86
N GLY A 293 -8.63 6.99 -8.59
CA GLY A 293 -9.52 6.13 -9.38
C GLY A 293 -9.85 6.66 -10.78
N GLN A 294 -9.59 7.92 -11.09
CA GLN A 294 -9.82 8.46 -12.43
C GLN A 294 -8.87 7.83 -13.46
N TRP A 295 -9.38 7.60 -14.67
CA TRP A 295 -8.58 7.18 -15.81
C TRP A 295 -8.00 8.41 -16.50
N VAL A 296 -6.67 8.54 -16.48
CA VAL A 296 -5.98 9.70 -17.03
C VAL A 296 -5.38 9.34 -18.37
N GLU A 297 -5.65 10.14 -19.40
CA GLU A 297 -5.17 9.96 -20.77
C GLU A 297 -4.33 11.16 -21.19
N CYS A 298 -3.23 10.93 -21.92
CA CYS A 298 -2.50 11.95 -22.64
C CYS A 298 -2.57 11.63 -24.13
N GLU A 299 -3.29 12.47 -24.89
CA GLU A 299 -3.24 12.47 -26.35
C GLU A 299 -2.29 13.57 -26.80
N ALA A 300 -1.14 13.18 -27.35
CA ALA A 300 -0.17 14.10 -27.92
C ALA A 300 -0.12 13.96 -29.44
N ARG A 301 0.13 15.07 -30.13
CA ARG A 301 0.32 15.15 -31.58
C ARG A 301 1.67 15.74 -31.93
N LEU A 302 2.23 15.28 -33.04
CA LEU A 302 3.39 15.91 -33.66
C LEU A 302 2.95 17.22 -34.33
N VAL A 303 3.53 18.34 -33.90
CA VAL A 303 3.32 19.65 -34.54
C VAL A 303 4.22 19.76 -35.76
N SER A 304 5.51 19.47 -35.59
CA SER A 304 6.50 19.46 -36.65
C SER A 304 7.72 18.62 -36.24
N ALA A 305 8.56 18.27 -37.22
CA ALA A 305 9.83 17.62 -36.99
C ALA A 305 10.93 18.28 -37.83
N THR A 306 12.13 18.34 -37.26
CA THR A 306 13.36 18.69 -37.97
C THR A 306 14.26 17.47 -38.07
N ARG A 307 15.45 17.62 -38.65
CA ARG A 307 16.46 16.55 -38.66
C ARG A 307 16.85 16.07 -37.25
N SER A 308 16.70 16.89 -36.21
CA SER A 308 17.23 16.54 -34.88
C SER A 308 16.27 16.75 -33.70
N MET A 309 15.04 17.21 -33.95
CA MET A 309 14.06 17.50 -32.90
C MET A 309 12.63 17.23 -33.37
N THR A 310 11.78 16.79 -32.44
CA THR A 310 10.31 16.77 -32.60
C THR A 310 9.67 17.80 -31.69
N PHE A 311 8.68 18.50 -32.23
CA PHE A 311 7.85 19.48 -31.51
C PHE A 311 6.47 18.85 -31.30
N MET A 312 6.08 18.72 -30.04
CA MET A 312 4.90 17.98 -29.61
C MET A 312 3.97 18.91 -28.83
N GLU A 313 2.67 18.72 -28.99
CA GLU A 313 1.66 19.30 -28.11
C GLU A 313 0.64 18.25 -27.72
N GLY A 314 -0.05 18.45 -26.60
CA GLY A 314 -1.06 17.50 -26.13
C GLY A 314 -2.04 18.07 -25.13
N VAL A 315 -3.08 17.27 -24.89
CA VAL A 315 -4.05 17.51 -23.83
C VAL A 315 -4.08 16.26 -22.95
N VAL A 316 -4.09 16.49 -21.65
CA VAL A 316 -4.36 15.45 -20.66
C VAL A 316 -5.82 15.55 -20.25
N THR A 317 -6.52 14.42 -20.26
CA THR A 317 -7.88 14.30 -19.73
C THR A 317 -7.92 13.32 -18.55
N ALA A 318 -8.86 13.51 -17.63
CA ALA A 318 -9.20 12.56 -16.58
C ALA A 318 -10.69 12.21 -16.70
N ASP A 319 -10.99 10.94 -16.96
CA ASP A 319 -12.33 10.44 -17.29
C ASP A 319 -13.03 11.26 -18.41
N GLY A 320 -12.24 11.75 -19.37
CA GLY A 320 -12.71 12.54 -20.51
C GLY A 320 -12.65 14.06 -20.32
N GLU A 321 -12.50 14.55 -19.09
CA GLU A 321 -12.45 15.99 -18.80
C GLU A 321 -11.03 16.54 -18.89
N PRO A 322 -10.76 17.68 -19.56
CA PRO A 322 -9.43 18.27 -19.63
C PRO A 322 -8.87 18.67 -18.25
N VAL A 323 -7.67 18.19 -17.93
CA VAL A 323 -6.99 18.46 -16.65
C VAL A 323 -5.63 19.11 -16.81
N ALA A 324 -5.01 19.00 -17.99
CA ALA A 324 -3.80 19.75 -18.33
C ALA A 324 -3.64 19.95 -19.84
N ARG A 325 -2.89 20.97 -20.23
CA ARG A 325 -2.30 21.12 -21.57
C ARG A 325 -0.79 20.96 -21.47
N CYS A 326 -0.17 20.44 -22.52
CA CYS A 326 1.26 20.23 -22.54
C CYS A 326 1.89 20.53 -23.89
N SER A 327 3.13 21.02 -23.83
CA SER A 327 3.99 21.31 -24.97
C SER A 327 5.38 20.78 -24.69
N GLY A 328 6.09 20.28 -25.69
CA GLY A 328 7.40 19.70 -25.48
C GLY A 328 8.26 19.62 -26.73
N ILE A 329 9.57 19.74 -26.51
CA ILE A 329 10.60 19.60 -27.54
C ILE A 329 11.49 18.43 -27.13
N PHE A 330 11.66 17.48 -28.04
CA PHE A 330 12.41 16.27 -27.79
C PHE A 330 13.51 16.08 -28.83
N LYS A 331 14.69 15.63 -28.39
CA LYS A 331 15.83 15.37 -29.27
C LYS A 331 15.64 14.04 -30.00
N ILE A 332 15.78 14.06 -31.33
CA ILE A 332 15.89 12.85 -32.14
C ILE A 332 17.33 12.37 -32.03
N LEU A 333 17.54 11.25 -31.33
CA LEU A 333 18.82 10.55 -31.33
C LEU A 333 19.06 9.93 -32.70
N ARG A 334 20.30 10.03 -33.20
CA ARG A 334 20.74 9.29 -34.37
C ARG A 334 21.01 7.85 -33.92
N ASP A 335 20.66 6.91 -34.78
CA ASP A 335 20.94 5.50 -34.57
C ASP A 335 22.45 5.23 -34.56
#